data_AF-A0A421K1Q4-F1
#
_entry.id   AF-A0A421K1Q4-F1
#
_cell.length_a   1.000
_cell.length_b   1.000
_cell.length_c   1.000
_cell.angle_alpha   90.00
_cell.angle_beta   90.00
_cell.angle_gamma   90.00
#
_symmetry.space_group_name_H-M   'P 1'
#
loop_
_entity.id
_entity.type
_entity.pdbx_description
1 polymer ?
#
loop_
_entity_poly.entity_id
_entity_poly.type
_entity_poly.pdbx_seq_one_letter_code
_entity_poly.pdbx_strand_id
1 'polypeptide(L)' 'MKFALLTVTVLLSSCSESVDVELFNYQACRKDMTEEYISQGIDPVAANMKSKAYCKEQQAARQ' A
#
# COMPACT_ATOMS: atom_id res chain seq x y z
N MET A 1 12.00 -41.32 33.69
CA MET A 1 11.01 -40.29 33.33
C MET A 1 11.64 -38.93 33.63
N LYS A 2 12.60 -38.34 32.88
CA LYS A 2 12.85 -38.18 31.44
C LYS A 2 11.67 -37.54 30.70
N PHE A 3 11.91 -36.29 30.26
CA PHE A 3 11.16 -35.46 29.32
C PHE A 3 9.89 -34.78 29.84
N ALA A 4 9.96 -33.47 30.12
CA ALA A 4 8.81 -32.55 29.90
C ALA A 4 9.10 -31.05 30.20
N LEU A 5 10.33 -30.59 30.47
CA LEU A 5 10.53 -29.22 31.01
C LEU A 5 11.42 -28.26 30.20
N LEU A 6 11.82 -28.58 28.97
CA LEU A 6 12.82 -27.79 28.24
C LEU A 6 12.50 -27.52 26.76
N THR A 7 11.23 -27.29 26.41
CA THR A 7 10.83 -27.04 25.01
C THR A 7 9.80 -25.91 24.86
N VAL A 8 9.84 -24.88 25.71
CA VAL A 8 8.89 -23.74 25.64
C VAL A 8 9.57 -22.41 25.25
N THR A 9 10.89 -22.39 25.05
CA THR A 9 11.65 -21.14 24.84
C THR A 9 11.99 -20.79 23.39
N VAL A 10 11.54 -21.57 22.39
CA VAL A 10 11.86 -21.31 20.96
C VAL A 10 10.60 -21.10 20.12
N LEU A 11 9.59 -20.40 20.66
CA LEU A 11 8.37 -20.03 19.91
C LEU A 11 8.18 -18.52 19.74
N LEU A 12 9.18 -17.70 20.10
CA LEU A 12 9.09 -16.23 20.01
C LEU A 12 9.89 -15.60 18.84
N SER A 13 10.48 -16.40 17.94
CA SER A 13 11.21 -15.86 16.78
C SER A 13 10.32 -15.60 15.54
N SER A 14 9.00 -15.57 15.71
CA SER A 14 8.05 -15.33 14.61
C SER A 14 7.15 -14.11 14.86
N CYS A 15 7.72 -13.01 15.34
CA CYS A 15 7.14 -11.67 15.16
C CYS A 15 7.97 -10.90 14.11
N SER A 16 8.20 -11.51 12.95
CA SER A 16 8.30 -10.68 11.74
C SER A 16 6.85 -10.36 11.40
N GLU A 17 6.31 -9.38 12.12
CA GLU A 17 5.09 -8.69 11.74
C GLU A 17 5.24 -8.43 10.25
N SER A 18 4.45 -9.16 9.44
CA SER A 18 4.43 -8.95 8.01
C SER A 18 3.99 -7.51 7.88
N VAL A 19 4.96 -6.63 7.63
CA VAL A 19 4.68 -5.24 7.31
C VAL A 19 3.91 -5.35 6.02
N ASP A 20 2.58 -5.33 6.14
CA ASP A 20 1.63 -5.28 5.04
C ASP A 20 1.80 -3.88 4.46
N VAL A 21 2.94 -3.69 3.79
CA VAL A 21 3.18 -2.51 2.99
C VAL A 21 2.24 -2.70 1.82
N GLU A 22 1.04 -2.14 1.91
CA GLU A 22 0.11 -2.09 0.80
C GLU A 22 0.88 -1.63 -0.45
N LEU A 23 1.13 -2.58 -1.35
CA LEU A 23 1.92 -2.31 -2.54
C LEU A 23 1.20 -1.22 -3.32
N PHE A 24 1.87 -0.09 -3.53
CA PHE A 24 1.26 1.06 -4.20
C PHE A 24 0.72 0.63 -5.58
N ASN A 25 -0.60 0.68 -5.75
CA ASN A 25 -1.26 0.34 -6.99
C ASN A 25 -1.54 1.61 -7.80
N TYR A 26 -0.74 1.83 -8.83
CA TYR A 26 -0.86 2.97 -9.73
C TYR A 26 -2.24 3.09 -10.40
N GLN A 27 -2.86 1.96 -10.80
CA GLN A 27 -4.15 2.00 -11.48
C GLN A 27 -5.29 2.37 -10.53
N ALA A 28 -5.25 1.83 -9.31
CA ALA A 28 -6.20 2.20 -8.25
C ALA A 28 -6.07 3.70 -7.91
N CYS A 29 -4.84 4.16 -7.62
CA CYS A 29 -4.56 5.59 -7.38
C CYS A 29 -5.12 6.48 -8.49
N ARG A 30 -4.86 6.12 -9.76
CA ARG A 30 -5.32 6.95 -10.88
C ARG A 30 -6.83 7.03 -10.94
N LYS A 31 -7.53 5.92 -10.71
CA LYS A 31 -9.00 5.90 -10.71
C LYS A 31 -9.54 6.79 -9.60
N ASP A 32 -9.10 6.56 -8.37
CA ASP A 32 -9.61 7.25 -7.18
C ASP A 32 -9.35 8.77 -7.28
N MET A 33 -8.14 9.16 -7.66
CA MET A 33 -7.79 10.57 -7.83
C MET A 33 -8.50 11.22 -9.02
N THR A 34 -8.86 10.46 -10.06
CA THR A 34 -9.66 11.01 -11.17
C THR A 34 -11.08 11.33 -10.69
N GLU A 35 -11.70 10.43 -9.93
CA GLU A 35 -13.02 10.64 -9.34
C GLU A 35 -13.01 11.83 -8.36
N GLU A 36 -11.96 11.93 -7.53
CA GLU A 36 -11.76 13.07 -6.64
C GLU A 36 -11.66 14.39 -7.40
N TYR A 37 -10.83 14.49 -8.43
CA TYR A 37 -10.69 15.71 -9.23
C TYR A 37 -11.95 16.07 -10.00
N ILE A 38 -12.70 15.09 -10.49
CA ILE A 38 -14.01 15.33 -11.10
C ILE A 38 -14.98 15.90 -10.05
N SER A 39 -14.98 15.37 -8.83
CA SER A 39 -15.82 15.90 -7.73
C SER A 39 -15.46 17.33 -7.33
N GLN A 40 -14.22 17.76 -7.58
CA GLN A 40 -13.76 19.13 -7.40
C GLN A 40 -14.13 20.06 -8.58
N GLY A 41 -14.85 19.53 -9.59
CA GLY A 41 -15.29 20.28 -10.76
C GLY A 41 -14.26 20.36 -11.89
N ILE A 42 -13.21 19.54 -11.87
CA ILE A 42 -12.23 19.47 -12.95
C ILE A 42 -12.82 18.65 -14.10
N ASP A 43 -12.65 19.13 -15.33
CA ASP A 43 -13.02 18.41 -16.55
C ASP A 43 -12.48 16.96 -16.53
N PRO A 44 -13.26 15.93 -16.92
CA PRO A 44 -12.84 14.53 -16.82
C PRO A 44 -11.51 14.20 -17.52
N VAL A 45 -11.20 14.86 -18.63
CA VAL A 45 -9.94 14.63 -19.35
C VAL A 45 -8.79 15.29 -18.59
N ALA A 46 -8.97 16.52 -18.11
CA ALA A 46 -8.00 17.22 -17.29
C ALA A 46 -7.75 16.51 -15.94
N ALA A 47 -8.81 16.01 -15.30
CA ALA A 47 -8.76 15.24 -14.06
C ALA A 47 -7.94 13.95 -14.24
N ASN A 48 -8.14 13.24 -15.36
CA ASN A 48 -7.38 12.05 -15.69
C ASN A 48 -5.89 12.34 -15.96
N MET A 49 -5.60 13.44 -16.66
CA MET A 49 -4.21 13.87 -16.87
C MET A 49 -3.53 14.26 -15.57
N LYS A 50 -4.24 14.97 -14.67
CA LYS A 50 -3.76 15.36 -13.36
C LYS A 50 -3.53 14.16 -12.43
N SER A 51 -4.48 13.23 -12.38
CA SER A 51 -4.35 12.00 -11.58
C SER A 51 -3.19 11.13 -12.04
N LYS A 52 -2.97 11.02 -13.36
CA LYS A 52 -1.80 10.33 -13.95
C LYS A 52 -0.48 10.93 -13.48
N ALA A 53 -0.34 12.26 -13.47
CA ALA A 53 0.88 12.93 -13.03
C ALA A 53 1.13 12.66 -11.53
N TYR A 54 0.12 12.92 -10.70
CA TYR A 54 0.19 12.70 -9.26
C TYR A 54 0.55 11.25 -8.89
N CYS A 55 -0.13 10.27 -9.48
CA CYS A 55 0.12 8.86 -9.15
C CYS A 55 1.48 8.36 -9.64
N LYS A 56 2.05 8.96 -10.70
CA LYS A 56 3.43 8.68 -11.10
C LYS A 56 4.45 9.22 -10.10
N GLU A 57 4.23 10.42 -9.59
CA GLU A 57 5.08 11.01 -8.56
C GLU A 57 5.05 10.16 -7.28
N GLN A 58 3.87 9.72 -6.86
CA GLN A 58 3.72 8.83 -5.71
C GLN A 58 4.39 7.47 -5.92
N GLN A 59 4.30 6.91 -7.13
CA GLN A 59 5.01 5.69 -7.47
C GLN A 59 6.53 5.87 -7.38
N ALA A 60 7.05 6.97 -7.93
CA ALA A 60 8.48 7.26 -7.93
C ALA A 60 9.03 7.57 -6.53
N ALA A 61 8.25 8.22 -5.67
CA ALA A 61 8.64 8.51 -4.28
C ALA A 61 8.68 7.26 -3.38
N ARG A 62 8.06 6.16 -3.82
CA ARG A 62 7.95 4.89 -3.07
C ARG A 62 8.86 3.80 -3.62
N GLN A 63 9.65 4.09 -4.66
CA GLN A 63 10.69 3.23 -5.23
C GLN A 63 12.06 3.64 -4.68
#